data_AF-A0A6C2UGS2-F1
#
_entry.id   AF-A0A6C2UGS2-F1
#
_cell.length_a   1.000
_cell.length_b   1.000
_cell.length_c   1.000
_cell.angle_alpha   90.00
_cell.angle_beta   90.00
_cell.angle_gamma   90.00
#
_symmetry.space_group_name_H-M   'P 1'
#
loop_
_entity.id
_entity.type
_entity.pdbx_description
1 polymer ?
#
loop_
_entity_poly.entity_id
_entity_poly.type
_entity_poly.pdbx_seq_one_letter_code
_entity_poly.pdbx_strand_id
1 'polypeptide(L)'
;MRTILWIIAVLACTSASQAEYVETMQENGKQWNLQKDFGLVDNNAKSNQSELLQKAIDDVSAKGGGRLIMPKGTYKFAGVFLNSNVHLLIEKDTVIKPYWPKGTKAGIFTLSTKSMDKGHIENVSIRGMGGSFIVDYSDRERDPNEGCRAINCRQVKNFLLSDILIKDSWTKYCSVNFTPSKADDAREWEVFRPTDGLVKNLKSTDSSSGYGLLQMHAGDTIHFENLWTSGGGVCFRLETGGGGENGGIDNITAKNIYCENGLSAVLMGPHKSQNGMVVIDGVTANSCATGVTMGPGFVEKRNLDNPNYKPGRFADGSTVKNVHVIFGTNAPISLKGIGNVPKEYLDDLRWGKTGNNRLRGPSMYVVKDLTGDSWTPVIKNVTSEGFKYNDGIVVGKKEPRANYREILKGYPVLGEIPENHRSVSSSEQVSGKAMDTKKKSEKKKKK
;
A
#
# COMPACT_ATOMS: atom_id res chain seq x y z
N MET A 1 -49.36 -40.21 -9.05
CA MET A 1 -48.45 -39.21 -9.65
C MET A 1 -47.68 -38.56 -8.52
N ARG A 2 -46.37 -38.80 -8.46
CA ARG A 2 -45.45 -38.26 -7.45
C ARG A 2 -44.93 -36.92 -7.93
N THR A 3 -45.22 -35.83 -7.23
CA THR A 3 -44.63 -34.52 -7.50
C THR A 3 -43.57 -34.25 -6.44
N ILE A 4 -42.31 -34.40 -6.84
CA ILE A 4 -41.13 -34.06 -6.04
C ILE A 4 -40.92 -32.56 -6.18
N LEU A 5 -41.09 -31.80 -5.09
CA LEU A 5 -40.66 -30.41 -5.02
C LEU A 5 -39.16 -30.37 -4.70
N TRP A 6 -38.37 -29.89 -5.64
CA TRP A 6 -36.96 -29.57 -5.46
C TRP A 6 -36.84 -28.28 -4.66
N ILE A 7 -36.40 -28.37 -3.41
CA ILE A 7 -35.91 -27.23 -2.64
C ILE A 7 -34.46 -27.00 -3.08
N ILE A 8 -34.24 -25.95 -3.86
CA ILE A 8 -32.89 -25.42 -4.15
C ILE A 8 -32.43 -24.70 -2.89
N ALA A 9 -31.59 -25.37 -2.09
CA ALA A 9 -30.84 -24.72 -1.03
C ALA A 9 -29.74 -23.87 -1.67
N VAL A 10 -29.97 -22.56 -1.73
CA VAL A 10 -28.89 -21.58 -1.98
C VAL A 10 -28.01 -21.58 -0.73
N LEU A 11 -26.97 -22.41 -0.76
CA LEU A 11 -25.84 -22.29 0.16
C LEU A 11 -25.17 -20.95 -0.12
N ALA A 12 -25.55 -19.94 0.66
CA ALA A 12 -24.73 -18.77 0.86
C ALA A 12 -23.45 -19.24 1.55
N CYS A 13 -22.44 -19.62 0.77
CA CYS A 13 -21.07 -19.75 1.25
C CYS A 13 -20.62 -18.37 1.71
N THR A 14 -20.93 -18.01 2.95
CA THR A 14 -20.16 -17.02 3.66
C THR A 14 -18.83 -17.67 3.98
N SER A 15 -17.91 -17.66 3.01
CA SER A 15 -16.49 -17.87 3.28
C SER A 15 -16.05 -16.69 4.15
N ALA A 16 -16.25 -16.83 5.46
CA ALA A 16 -15.50 -16.06 6.43
C ALA A 16 -14.05 -16.51 6.30
N SER A 17 -13.33 -15.95 5.33
CA SER A 17 -11.88 -16.07 5.27
C SER A 17 -11.34 -15.30 6.47
N GLN A 18 -11.13 -16.05 7.55
CA GLN A 18 -10.22 -15.68 8.61
C GLN A 18 -8.80 -15.72 8.05
N ALA A 19 -7.87 -14.98 8.64
CA ALA A 19 -6.45 -15.14 8.33
C ALA A 19 -6.07 -16.63 8.51
N GLU A 20 -5.33 -17.21 7.56
CA GLU A 20 -4.70 -18.54 7.79
C GLU A 20 -3.45 -18.43 8.67
N TYR A 21 -3.10 -17.22 9.12
CA TYR A 21 -2.09 -17.03 10.15
C TYR A 21 -2.39 -17.88 11.38
N VAL A 22 -1.38 -18.64 11.82
CA VAL A 22 -1.38 -19.44 13.03
C VAL A 22 -0.36 -18.84 13.99
N GLU A 23 -0.78 -18.47 15.20
CA GLU A 23 0.14 -18.01 16.23
C GLU A 23 1.10 -19.15 16.61
N THR A 24 2.37 -18.90 16.35
CA THR A 24 3.48 -19.82 16.62
C THR A 24 4.41 -19.32 17.71
N MET A 25 4.28 -18.05 18.11
CA MET A 25 5.04 -17.53 19.24
C MET A 25 4.53 -18.15 20.54
N GLN A 26 5.40 -18.90 21.21
CA GLN A 26 5.12 -19.37 22.56
C GLN A 26 5.23 -18.21 23.54
N GLU A 27 4.14 -17.90 24.24
CA GLU A 27 4.10 -16.79 25.21
C GLU A 27 5.17 -16.96 26.30
N ASN A 28 5.34 -18.17 26.83
CA ASN A 28 6.39 -18.50 27.82
C ASN A 28 7.66 -19.09 27.16
N GLY A 29 7.82 -18.90 25.85
CA GLY A 29 8.98 -19.36 25.10
C GLY A 29 10.26 -18.60 25.46
N LYS A 30 11.38 -19.07 24.90
CA LYS A 30 12.70 -18.46 25.10
C LYS A 30 12.68 -16.99 24.68
N GLN A 31 13.11 -16.11 25.59
CA GLN A 31 13.22 -14.68 25.34
C GLN A 31 14.67 -14.21 25.32
N TRP A 32 14.89 -13.14 24.58
CA TRP A 32 16.14 -12.40 24.54
C TRP A 32 15.82 -10.90 24.54
N ASN A 33 16.61 -10.11 25.25
CA ASN A 33 16.49 -8.67 25.30
C ASN A 33 17.64 -8.02 24.51
N LEU A 34 17.30 -7.19 23.53
CA LEU A 34 18.28 -6.56 22.64
C LEU A 34 19.33 -5.70 23.38
N GLN A 35 18.94 -5.02 24.45
CA GLN A 35 19.86 -4.21 25.23
C GLN A 35 20.76 -5.08 26.12
N LYS A 36 20.17 -5.98 26.92
CA LYS A 36 20.89 -6.80 27.89
C LYS A 36 21.78 -7.87 27.23
N ASP A 37 21.26 -8.55 26.20
CA ASP A 37 21.89 -9.74 25.64
C ASP A 37 22.72 -9.44 24.38
N PHE A 38 22.42 -8.32 23.69
CA PHE A 38 23.09 -7.95 22.44
C PHE A 38 23.72 -6.55 22.44
N GLY A 39 23.54 -5.76 23.50
CA GLY A 39 24.18 -4.46 23.66
C GLY A 39 23.53 -3.33 22.86
N LEU A 40 22.25 -3.45 22.48
CA LEU A 40 21.52 -2.34 21.84
C LEU A 40 21.53 -1.11 22.76
N VAL A 41 21.97 0.04 22.23
CA VAL A 41 22.09 1.28 22.99
C VAL A 41 20.99 2.26 22.56
N ASP A 42 20.17 2.73 23.51
CA ASP A 42 19.36 3.92 23.25
C ASP A 42 20.26 5.15 23.28
N ASN A 43 20.71 5.58 22.11
CA ASN A 43 21.50 6.80 21.94
C ASN A 43 20.71 7.89 21.24
N ASN A 44 19.38 7.86 21.34
CA ASN A 44 18.49 8.77 20.64
C ASN A 44 18.71 8.75 19.11
N ALA A 45 18.79 7.54 18.54
CA ALA A 45 19.04 7.30 17.12
C ALA A 45 20.27 8.02 16.58
N LYS A 46 21.33 8.23 17.38
CA LYS A 46 22.58 8.87 16.89
C LYS A 46 23.35 7.95 15.94
N SER A 47 23.56 6.69 16.33
CA SER A 47 24.29 5.70 15.50
C SER A 47 23.36 4.72 14.80
N ASN A 48 23.79 4.23 13.64
CA ASN A 48 23.16 3.08 12.97
C ASN A 48 23.50 1.79 13.73
N GLN A 49 22.48 1.03 14.15
CA GLN A 49 22.63 -0.21 14.91
C GLN A 49 22.09 -1.44 14.15
N SER A 50 22.00 -1.34 12.82
CA SER A 50 21.43 -2.40 11.97
C SER A 50 22.19 -3.72 12.05
N GLU A 51 23.53 -3.68 12.06
CA GLU A 51 24.35 -4.89 12.15
C GLU A 51 24.14 -5.63 13.49
N LEU A 52 24.00 -4.87 14.59
CA LEU A 52 23.71 -5.42 15.91
C LEU A 52 22.34 -6.11 15.93
N LEU A 53 21.31 -5.45 15.41
CA LEU A 53 19.97 -6.02 15.33
C LEU A 53 19.94 -7.25 14.41
N GLN A 54 20.64 -7.19 13.27
CA GLN A 54 20.73 -8.33 12.36
C GLN A 54 21.40 -9.53 13.02
N LYS A 55 22.53 -9.31 13.73
CA LYS A 55 23.23 -10.35 14.47
C LYS A 55 22.33 -10.97 15.54
N ALA A 56 21.55 -10.15 16.25
CA ALA A 56 20.62 -10.65 17.26
C ALA A 56 19.54 -11.55 16.63
N ILE A 57 18.96 -11.15 15.51
CA ILE A 57 17.98 -11.96 14.76
C ILE A 57 18.62 -13.28 14.28
N ASP A 58 19.83 -13.23 13.75
CA ASP A 58 20.58 -14.41 13.30
C ASP A 58 20.86 -15.36 14.48
N ASP A 59 21.34 -14.84 15.61
CA ASP A 59 21.66 -15.61 16.82
C ASP A 59 20.44 -16.23 17.50
N VAL A 60 19.28 -15.56 17.45
CA VAL A 60 18.01 -16.10 17.99
C VAL A 60 17.49 -17.20 17.07
N SER A 61 17.49 -16.97 15.76
CA SER A 61 17.07 -17.98 14.77
C SER A 61 17.93 -19.23 14.84
N ALA A 62 19.26 -19.09 14.93
CA ALA A 62 20.19 -20.22 15.05
C ALA A 62 19.95 -21.09 16.31
N LYS A 63 19.27 -20.54 17.32
CA LYS A 63 18.91 -21.25 18.56
C LYS A 63 17.46 -21.78 18.54
N GLY A 64 16.86 -21.88 17.36
CA GLY A 64 15.50 -22.38 17.15
C GLY A 64 14.41 -21.30 17.16
N GLY A 65 14.79 -20.02 17.23
CA GLY A 65 13.85 -18.90 17.27
C GLY A 65 13.49 -18.45 18.69
N GLY A 66 12.39 -17.71 18.79
CA GLY A 66 11.86 -17.19 20.04
C GLY A 66 11.55 -15.70 20.02
N ARG A 67 11.37 -15.15 21.22
CA ARG A 67 10.97 -13.75 21.44
C ARG A 67 12.22 -12.87 21.53
N LEU A 68 12.34 -11.90 20.64
CA LEU A 68 13.41 -10.89 20.68
C LEU A 68 12.80 -9.55 21.08
N ILE A 69 13.07 -9.11 22.30
CA ILE A 69 12.47 -7.92 22.90
C ILE A 69 13.37 -6.71 22.62
N MET A 70 12.79 -5.69 21.99
CA MET A 70 13.35 -4.36 21.88
C MET A 70 12.76 -3.49 23.01
N PRO A 71 13.56 -3.13 24.04
CA PRO A 71 13.08 -2.27 25.11
C PRO A 71 12.80 -0.86 24.58
N LYS A 72 12.05 -0.09 25.36
CA LYS A 72 11.72 1.30 25.04
C LYS A 72 12.99 2.12 24.84
N GLY A 73 13.05 2.81 23.71
CA GLY A 73 14.16 3.70 23.37
C GLY A 73 13.98 4.33 21.99
N THR A 74 15.01 5.02 21.51
CA THR A 74 15.04 5.58 20.15
C THR A 74 16.24 5.07 19.37
N TYR A 75 15.99 4.26 18.34
CA TYR A 75 17.00 3.52 17.60
C TYR A 75 17.02 3.88 16.11
N LYS A 76 18.13 3.56 15.43
CA LYS A 76 18.29 3.82 14.00
C LYS A 76 18.68 2.56 13.25
N PHE A 77 17.86 2.14 12.26
CA PHE A 77 18.05 0.90 11.51
C PHE A 77 17.78 1.07 10.00
N ALA A 78 18.38 0.21 9.18
CA ALA A 78 18.05 0.00 7.78
C ALA A 78 18.54 -1.39 7.33
N GLY A 79 17.85 -2.00 6.37
CA GLY A 79 18.29 -3.25 5.73
C GLY A 79 18.27 -4.46 6.65
N VAL A 80 17.37 -4.49 7.64
CA VAL A 80 17.24 -5.61 8.58
C VAL A 80 16.34 -6.68 7.97
N PHE A 81 16.86 -7.90 7.84
CA PHE A 81 16.11 -9.07 7.40
C PHE A 81 15.73 -9.91 8.61
N LEU A 82 14.46 -10.30 8.67
CA LEU A 82 13.97 -11.23 9.67
C LEU A 82 14.30 -12.67 9.25
N ASN A 83 14.36 -13.57 10.22
CA ASN A 83 14.56 -15.01 10.01
C ASN A 83 13.36 -15.81 10.57
N SER A 84 13.23 -17.06 10.13
CA SER A 84 12.15 -17.94 10.59
C SER A 84 12.13 -18.11 12.09
N ASN A 85 10.93 -18.25 12.66
CA ASN A 85 10.67 -18.47 14.08
C ASN A 85 11.13 -17.33 15.01
N VAL A 86 11.48 -16.16 14.46
CA VAL A 86 11.86 -14.97 15.25
C VAL A 86 10.66 -14.04 15.39
N HIS A 87 10.34 -13.69 16.63
CA HIS A 87 9.28 -12.74 16.96
C HIS A 87 9.87 -11.49 17.58
N LEU A 88 9.96 -10.41 16.79
CA LEU A 88 10.43 -9.11 17.25
C LEU A 88 9.30 -8.40 18.01
N LEU A 89 9.46 -8.26 19.32
CA LEU A 89 8.52 -7.61 20.24
C LEU A 89 9.08 -6.25 20.63
N ILE A 90 8.39 -5.18 20.26
CA ILE A 90 8.91 -3.81 20.43
C ILE A 90 8.05 -3.09 21.47
N GLU A 91 8.66 -2.64 22.56
CA GLU A 91 7.92 -1.93 23.61
C GLU A 91 7.20 -0.69 23.08
N LYS A 92 6.00 -0.44 23.62
CA LYS A 92 5.19 0.73 23.31
C LYS A 92 6.00 2.03 23.38
N ASP A 93 5.74 2.92 22.43
CA ASP A 93 6.41 4.21 22.25
C ASP A 93 7.91 4.14 21.91
N THR A 94 8.47 2.96 21.63
CA THR A 94 9.81 2.86 21.03
C THR A 94 9.82 3.55 19.69
N VAL A 95 10.83 4.37 19.41
CA VAL A 95 10.98 5.09 18.14
C VAL A 95 12.07 4.44 17.30
N ILE A 96 11.73 4.08 16.07
CA ILE A 96 12.66 3.56 15.08
C ILE A 96 12.78 4.60 13.97
N LYS A 97 13.98 5.18 13.85
CA LYS A 97 14.32 6.05 12.73
C LYS A 97 15.04 5.26 11.64
N PRO A 98 14.82 5.57 10.35
CA PRO A 98 15.59 4.92 9.30
C PRO A 98 17.03 5.44 9.29
N TYR A 99 18.00 4.54 9.13
CA TYR A 99 19.31 4.93 8.60
C TYR A 99 19.16 5.24 7.11
N TRP A 100 19.11 6.53 6.77
CA TRP A 100 18.71 6.97 5.44
C TRP A 100 19.64 8.09 4.93
N PRO A 101 20.76 7.73 4.28
CA PRO A 101 21.66 8.71 3.68
C PRO A 101 20.96 9.61 2.65
N LYS A 102 21.40 10.86 2.52
CA LYS A 102 20.85 11.82 1.53
C LYS A 102 21.02 11.30 0.10
N GLY A 103 20.01 11.53 -0.75
CA GLY A 103 19.94 11.09 -2.14
C GLY A 103 19.62 9.59 -2.33
N THR A 104 19.36 8.85 -1.25
CA THR A 104 19.16 7.39 -1.30
C THR A 104 17.72 6.97 -1.01
N LYS A 105 17.46 5.67 -1.15
CA LYS A 105 16.23 5.03 -0.71
C LYS A 105 16.56 4.08 0.42
N ALA A 106 15.68 3.97 1.40
CA ALA A 106 15.84 3.08 2.55
C ALA A 106 14.67 2.08 2.66
N GLY A 107 14.96 0.93 3.25
CA GLY A 107 13.97 -0.01 3.77
C GLY A 107 14.44 -0.41 5.17
N ILE A 108 13.56 -0.40 6.17
CA ILE A 108 13.96 -0.71 7.54
C ILE A 108 13.95 -2.23 7.73
N PHE A 109 12.77 -2.85 7.61
CA PHE A 109 12.58 -4.27 7.78
C PHE A 109 12.18 -4.97 6.48
N THR A 110 12.75 -6.15 6.24
CA THR A 110 12.37 -7.04 5.15
C THR A 110 12.05 -8.43 5.70
N LEU A 111 10.87 -8.96 5.35
CA LEU A 111 10.48 -10.34 5.64
C LEU A 111 10.73 -11.17 4.38
N SER A 112 11.93 -11.76 4.32
CA SER A 112 12.42 -12.61 3.23
C SER A 112 13.76 -13.23 3.63
N THR A 113 14.25 -14.22 2.89
CA THR A 113 15.66 -14.63 2.97
C THR A 113 16.59 -13.49 2.53
N LYS A 114 17.81 -13.40 3.07
CA LYS A 114 18.79 -12.38 2.64
C LYS A 114 19.26 -12.57 1.19
N SER A 115 19.38 -13.81 0.76
CA SER A 115 19.82 -14.20 -0.59
C SER A 115 18.77 -13.93 -1.66
N MET A 116 17.49 -13.83 -1.28
CA MET A 116 16.37 -13.62 -2.22
C MET A 116 16.32 -14.70 -3.32
N ASP A 117 16.71 -15.92 -2.97
CA ASP A 117 16.69 -17.13 -3.79
C ASP A 117 15.38 -17.92 -3.59
N LYS A 118 15.32 -19.21 -3.95
CA LYS A 118 14.11 -20.04 -3.82
C LYS A 118 13.66 -20.29 -2.37
N GLY A 119 14.48 -19.95 -1.38
CA GLY A 119 14.14 -20.07 0.04
C GLY A 119 13.08 -19.07 0.49
N HIS A 120 12.53 -19.30 1.68
CA HIS A 120 11.59 -18.40 2.32
C HIS A 120 11.80 -18.39 3.84
N ILE A 121 11.17 -17.43 4.51
CA ILE A 121 11.07 -17.43 5.98
C ILE A 121 9.64 -17.73 6.40
N GLU A 122 9.48 -18.29 7.60
CA GLU A 122 8.15 -18.61 8.13
C GLU A 122 8.05 -18.41 9.65
N ASN A 123 6.82 -18.31 10.16
CA ASN A 123 6.52 -18.20 11.59
C ASN A 123 7.20 -16.99 12.22
N VAL A 124 6.95 -15.81 11.64
CA VAL A 124 7.69 -14.57 11.97
C VAL A 124 6.72 -13.47 12.36
N SER A 125 7.13 -12.60 13.29
CA SER A 125 6.31 -11.42 13.62
C SER A 125 7.12 -10.18 13.95
N ILE A 126 6.58 -9.01 13.61
CA ILE A 126 6.99 -7.72 14.17
C ILE A 126 5.76 -7.12 14.82
N ARG A 127 5.79 -6.97 16.15
CA ARG A 127 4.62 -6.53 16.92
C ARG A 127 4.98 -5.61 18.07
N GLY A 128 4.11 -4.65 18.35
CA GLY A 128 4.19 -3.82 19.55
C GLY A 128 3.84 -4.60 20.82
N MET A 129 4.52 -4.28 21.92
CA MET A 129 4.27 -4.84 23.25
C MET A 129 3.65 -3.76 24.14
N GLY A 130 2.38 -3.97 24.52
CA GLY A 130 1.60 -3.02 25.31
C GLY A 130 0.98 -1.86 24.50
N GLY A 131 1.12 -1.87 23.17
CA GLY A 131 0.60 -0.86 22.25
C GLY A 131 1.59 -0.58 21.11
N SER A 132 1.34 0.47 20.34
CA SER A 132 2.13 0.72 19.14
C SER A 132 3.56 1.19 19.43
N PHE A 133 4.51 0.67 18.65
CA PHE A 133 5.81 1.33 18.45
C PHE A 133 5.73 2.29 17.27
N ILE A 134 6.74 3.15 17.12
CA ILE A 134 6.75 4.26 16.17
C ILE A 134 7.88 4.06 15.17
N VAL A 135 7.57 4.08 13.88
CA VAL A 135 8.55 4.29 12.81
C VAL A 135 8.48 5.74 12.40
N ASP A 136 9.52 6.52 12.68
CA ASP A 136 9.51 7.97 12.51
C ASP A 136 10.53 8.43 11.48
N TYR A 137 10.02 8.99 10.39
CA TYR A 137 10.80 9.72 9.40
C TYR A 137 10.10 11.03 9.01
N SER A 138 9.27 11.57 9.91
CA SER A 138 8.55 12.84 9.73
C SER A 138 9.45 14.07 9.78
N ASP A 139 10.68 13.93 10.29
CA ASP A 139 11.73 14.95 10.30
C ASP A 139 12.51 15.03 8.98
N ARG A 140 12.24 14.14 8.02
CA ARG A 140 12.87 14.17 6.71
C ARG A 140 12.12 15.08 5.76
N GLU A 141 12.77 16.10 5.21
CA GLU A 141 12.18 16.87 4.12
C GLU A 141 11.96 16.00 2.88
N ARG A 142 10.84 16.21 2.18
CA ARG A 142 10.50 15.43 0.99
C ARG A 142 11.46 15.73 -0.16
N ASP A 143 12.14 14.70 -0.63
CA ASP A 143 12.93 14.72 -1.88
C ASP A 143 12.34 13.72 -2.90
N PRO A 144 12.11 14.11 -4.18
CA PRO A 144 11.58 13.22 -5.22
C PRO A 144 12.44 11.99 -5.56
N ASN A 145 13.75 12.07 -5.31
CA ASN A 145 14.72 11.02 -5.62
C ASN A 145 14.90 10.03 -4.46
N GLU A 146 14.51 10.44 -3.26
CA GLU A 146 14.59 9.63 -2.06
C GLU A 146 13.28 8.85 -1.81
N GLY A 147 13.30 7.93 -0.85
CA GLY A 147 12.08 7.28 -0.32
C GLY A 147 12.39 6.27 0.77
N CYS A 148 11.42 5.99 1.62
CA CYS A 148 11.57 5.03 2.72
C CYS A 148 10.43 4.01 2.70
N ARG A 149 10.72 2.78 3.10
CA ARG A 149 9.71 1.77 3.48
C ARG A 149 10.01 1.32 4.91
N ALA A 150 8.99 1.31 5.75
CA ALA A 150 9.11 0.73 7.07
C ALA A 150 9.28 -0.80 6.97
N ILE A 151 8.40 -1.46 6.20
CA ILE A 151 8.37 -2.93 6.10
C ILE A 151 8.13 -3.36 4.65
N ASN A 152 8.87 -4.37 4.19
CA ASN A 152 8.59 -5.05 2.93
C ASN A 152 8.49 -6.56 3.13
N CYS A 153 7.29 -7.10 2.96
CA CYS A 153 7.04 -8.53 2.93
C CYS A 153 7.28 -9.08 1.52
N ARG A 154 8.11 -10.13 1.41
CA ARG A 154 8.38 -10.80 0.14
C ARG A 154 8.17 -12.31 0.23
N GLN A 155 9.20 -13.07 0.55
CA GLN A 155 9.15 -14.53 0.55
C GLN A 155 8.94 -15.00 1.99
N VAL A 156 7.73 -14.81 2.47
CA VAL A 156 7.35 -15.09 3.85
C VAL A 156 6.01 -15.80 3.93
N LYS A 157 5.96 -16.82 4.79
CA LYS A 157 4.76 -17.58 5.12
C LYS A 157 4.43 -17.42 6.62
N ASN A 158 3.16 -17.48 6.99
CA ASN A 158 2.70 -17.43 8.38
C ASN A 158 3.31 -16.27 9.19
N PHE A 159 2.87 -15.04 8.92
CA PHE A 159 3.45 -13.84 9.53
C PHE A 159 2.45 -12.92 10.20
N LEU A 160 2.92 -12.20 11.22
CA LEU A 160 2.15 -11.15 11.91
C LEU A 160 2.88 -9.81 11.87
N LEU A 161 2.19 -8.77 11.41
CA LEU A 161 2.57 -7.37 11.64
C LEU A 161 1.51 -6.71 12.51
N SER A 162 1.89 -6.17 13.68
CA SER A 162 0.91 -5.44 14.50
C SER A 162 1.44 -4.27 15.29
N ASP A 163 0.52 -3.35 15.59
CA ASP A 163 0.71 -2.24 16.52
C ASP A 163 1.86 -1.32 16.08
N ILE A 164 1.68 -0.69 14.92
CA ILE A 164 2.72 0.13 14.29
C ILE A 164 2.13 1.51 13.96
N LEU A 165 2.75 2.56 14.48
CA LEU A 165 2.51 3.93 14.04
C LEU A 165 3.66 4.37 13.14
N ILE A 166 3.36 4.79 11.91
CA ILE A 166 4.32 5.37 10.99
C ILE A 166 4.09 6.88 10.89
N LYS A 167 5.10 7.68 11.22
CA LYS A 167 5.11 9.12 10.99
C LYS A 167 5.92 9.41 9.74
N ASP A 168 5.22 9.79 8.67
CA ASP A 168 5.79 10.12 7.37
C ASP A 168 5.89 11.65 7.20
N SER A 169 6.47 12.09 6.09
CA SER A 169 6.58 13.49 5.64
C SER A 169 6.35 13.58 4.14
N TRP A 170 5.30 12.92 3.65
CA TRP A 170 4.93 12.78 2.25
C TRP A 170 6.06 12.18 1.39
N THR A 171 6.80 11.24 1.95
CA THR A 171 7.91 10.56 1.28
C THR A 171 7.40 9.66 0.15
N LYS A 172 8.35 9.15 -0.64
CA LYS A 172 8.07 8.18 -1.69
C LYS A 172 7.97 6.77 -1.09
N TYR A 173 7.04 5.99 -1.65
CA TYR A 173 6.63 4.62 -1.27
C TYR A 173 5.55 4.57 -0.20
N CYS A 174 4.79 3.48 -0.23
CA CYS A 174 3.93 3.18 0.91
C CYS A 174 4.82 2.66 2.04
N SER A 175 4.39 2.86 3.28
CA SER A 175 5.17 2.47 4.44
C SER A 175 5.35 0.95 4.56
N VAL A 176 4.29 0.20 4.25
CA VAL A 176 4.26 -1.27 4.28
C VAL A 176 3.95 -1.82 2.89
N ASN A 177 4.83 -2.69 2.38
CA ASN A 177 4.75 -3.22 1.03
C ASN A 177 4.68 -4.75 1.03
N PHE A 178 3.91 -5.30 0.08
CA PHE A 178 3.83 -6.74 -0.18
C PHE A 178 4.24 -6.96 -1.64
N THR A 179 5.38 -7.60 -1.87
CA THR A 179 5.96 -7.72 -3.21
C THR A 179 6.43 -9.14 -3.51
N PRO A 180 6.25 -9.65 -4.73
CA PRO A 180 6.71 -10.98 -5.07
C PRO A 180 8.23 -11.01 -5.23
N SER A 181 8.80 -12.21 -5.31
CA SER A 181 10.11 -12.44 -5.91
C SER A 181 10.11 -11.95 -7.37
N LYS A 182 11.28 -11.50 -7.81
CA LYS A 182 11.50 -11.00 -9.18
C LYS A 182 12.22 -12.01 -10.06
N ALA A 183 12.55 -13.19 -9.55
CA ALA A 183 13.14 -14.24 -10.36
C ALA A 183 12.13 -14.73 -11.41
N ASP A 184 12.65 -15.11 -12.57
CA ASP A 184 11.81 -15.51 -13.71
C ASP A 184 11.03 -16.80 -13.41
N ASP A 185 11.64 -17.72 -12.65
CA ASP A 185 11.07 -19.01 -12.24
C ASP A 185 10.33 -18.95 -10.89
N ALA A 186 10.12 -17.75 -10.34
CA ALA A 186 9.58 -17.58 -8.98
C ALA A 186 8.23 -18.28 -8.76
N ARG A 187 7.40 -18.38 -9.80
CA ARG A 187 6.08 -19.05 -9.73
C ARG A 187 6.17 -20.56 -9.47
N GLU A 188 7.34 -21.16 -9.65
CA GLU A 188 7.60 -22.58 -9.32
C GLU A 188 8.04 -22.78 -7.87
N TRP A 189 8.29 -21.70 -7.12
CA TRP A 189 8.77 -21.78 -5.75
C TRP A 189 7.59 -22.00 -4.79
N GLU A 190 7.86 -22.68 -3.68
CA GLU A 190 6.85 -22.90 -2.63
C GLU A 190 6.27 -21.57 -2.12
N VAL A 191 7.14 -20.60 -1.84
CA VAL A 191 6.75 -19.26 -1.36
C VAL A 191 7.55 -18.20 -2.11
N PHE A 192 6.92 -17.57 -3.09
CA PHE A 192 7.51 -16.45 -3.84
C PHE A 192 6.82 -15.11 -3.58
N ARG A 193 5.73 -15.10 -2.83
CA ARG A 193 4.97 -13.92 -2.42
C ARG A 193 4.54 -14.11 -0.96
N PRO A 194 4.17 -13.04 -0.24
CA PRO A 194 3.76 -13.18 1.14
C PRO A 194 2.49 -14.02 1.23
N THR A 195 2.45 -15.01 2.13
CA THR A 195 1.28 -15.86 2.34
C THR A 195 0.97 -16.05 3.82
N ASP A 196 -0.31 -16.33 4.12
CA ASP A 196 -0.82 -16.72 5.44
C ASP A 196 -0.55 -15.63 6.49
N GLY A 197 -0.87 -14.39 6.12
CA GLY A 197 -0.53 -13.20 6.90
C GLY A 197 -1.67 -12.67 7.74
N LEU A 198 -1.34 -12.13 8.92
CA LEU A 198 -2.20 -11.23 9.69
C LEU A 198 -1.52 -9.87 9.85
N VAL A 199 -2.20 -8.80 9.45
CA VAL A 199 -1.69 -7.44 9.54
C VAL A 199 -2.73 -6.58 10.24
N LYS A 200 -2.44 -6.09 11.44
CA LYS A 200 -3.45 -5.39 12.23
C LYS A 200 -2.94 -4.20 13.04
N ASN A 201 -3.81 -3.23 13.30
CA ASN A 201 -3.51 -2.06 14.15
C ASN A 201 -2.32 -1.24 13.59
N LEU A 202 -2.40 -0.88 12.31
CA LEU A 202 -1.40 -0.06 11.64
C LEU A 202 -1.96 1.34 11.40
N LYS A 203 -1.15 2.35 11.71
CA LYS A 203 -1.48 3.75 11.47
C LYS A 203 -0.38 4.46 10.70
N SER A 204 -0.72 5.32 9.75
CA SER A 204 0.22 6.31 9.19
C SER A 204 -0.32 7.73 9.25
N THR A 205 0.59 8.69 9.35
CA THR A 205 0.29 10.12 9.15
C THR A 205 1.09 10.67 7.97
N ASP A 206 0.52 11.64 7.27
CA ASP A 206 1.20 12.48 6.28
C ASP A 206 1.85 11.69 5.13
N SER A 207 1.27 10.55 4.75
CA SER A 207 1.74 9.78 3.58
C SER A 207 1.49 10.54 2.27
N SER A 208 2.40 10.45 1.30
CA SER A 208 2.18 11.13 0.01
C SER A 208 0.93 10.61 -0.69
N SER A 209 0.22 11.47 -1.42
CA SER A 209 -1.02 11.08 -2.12
C SER A 209 -0.82 10.05 -3.24
N GLY A 210 0.43 9.85 -3.71
CA GLY A 210 0.76 8.79 -4.67
C GLY A 210 1.09 7.44 -4.00
N TYR A 211 1.10 7.40 -2.68
CA TYR A 211 1.49 6.28 -1.83
C TYR A 211 0.48 6.15 -0.69
N GLY A 212 0.91 5.85 0.55
CA GLY A 212 -0.02 5.50 1.60
C GLY A 212 0.58 4.70 2.74
N LEU A 213 -0.30 4.17 3.59
CA LEU A 213 0.11 3.22 4.63
C LEU A 213 0.60 1.92 4.00
N LEU A 214 -0.21 1.32 3.14
CA LEU A 214 0.03 -0.03 2.63
C LEU A 214 -0.15 -0.13 1.12
N GLN A 215 0.72 -0.87 0.44
CA GLN A 215 0.51 -1.28 -0.95
C GLN A 215 0.82 -2.75 -1.21
N MET A 216 -0.13 -3.43 -1.85
CA MET A 216 0.05 -4.79 -2.33
C MET A 216 0.39 -4.83 -3.82
N HIS A 217 1.47 -5.52 -4.14
CA HIS A 217 1.83 -5.94 -5.49
C HIS A 217 1.69 -7.44 -5.70
N ALA A 218 1.87 -8.23 -4.64
CA ALA A 218 1.52 -9.64 -4.58
C ALA A 218 1.22 -10.08 -3.15
N GLY A 219 0.49 -11.18 -3.02
CA GLY A 219 0.21 -11.85 -1.75
C GLY A 219 -0.87 -12.92 -1.93
N ASP A 220 -0.99 -13.82 -0.96
CA ASP A 220 -2.04 -14.83 -0.91
C ASP A 220 -2.51 -15.02 0.52
N THR A 221 -3.81 -15.18 0.74
CA THR A 221 -4.34 -15.54 2.07
C THR A 221 -3.86 -14.60 3.19
N ILE A 222 -4.13 -13.30 3.04
CA ILE A 222 -3.72 -12.27 4.03
C ILE A 222 -4.95 -11.54 4.55
N HIS A 223 -5.07 -11.48 5.87
CA HIS A 223 -6.07 -10.67 6.56
C HIS A 223 -5.49 -9.34 7.04
N PHE A 224 -6.24 -8.28 6.84
CA PHE A 224 -5.94 -6.92 7.29
C PHE A 224 -7.01 -6.43 8.27
N GLU A 225 -6.63 -5.84 9.40
CA GLU A 225 -7.59 -5.34 10.38
C GLU A 225 -7.16 -4.01 11.00
N ASN A 226 -8.08 -3.06 11.17
CA ASN A 226 -7.82 -1.80 11.87
C ASN A 226 -6.63 -1.03 11.25
N LEU A 227 -6.79 -0.67 9.97
CA LEU A 227 -5.83 0.15 9.24
C LEU A 227 -6.28 1.61 9.25
N TRP A 228 -5.37 2.54 9.56
CA TRP A 228 -5.68 3.97 9.67
C TRP A 228 -4.66 4.84 8.93
N THR A 229 -5.13 5.79 8.13
CA THR A 229 -4.28 6.85 7.58
C THR A 229 -4.90 8.22 7.84
N SER A 230 -4.09 9.22 8.20
CA SER A 230 -4.53 10.62 8.26
C SER A 230 -3.55 11.57 7.56
N GLY A 231 -4.07 12.65 6.97
CA GLY A 231 -3.25 13.73 6.39
C GLY A 231 -2.64 13.43 5.01
N GLY A 232 -3.00 12.30 4.38
CA GLY A 232 -2.37 11.92 3.13
C GLY A 232 -2.83 10.60 2.53
N GLY A 233 -2.15 10.19 1.45
CA GLY A 233 -2.12 8.83 0.86
C GLY A 233 -3.41 8.02 0.70
N VAL A 234 -3.21 6.76 0.36
CA VAL A 234 -4.24 5.71 0.39
C VAL A 234 -4.01 4.85 1.63
N CYS A 235 -5.06 4.51 2.37
CA CYS A 235 -4.89 3.62 3.52
C CYS A 235 -4.61 2.18 3.06
N PHE A 236 -5.53 1.60 2.28
CA PHE A 236 -5.44 0.23 1.80
C PHE A 236 -5.37 0.20 0.26
N ARG A 237 -4.14 0.10 -0.28
CA ARG A 237 -3.88 0.20 -1.72
C ARG A 237 -3.61 -1.15 -2.35
N LEU A 238 -4.64 -1.72 -2.97
CA LEU A 238 -4.57 -2.95 -3.76
C LEU A 238 -4.25 -2.60 -5.22
N GLU A 239 -3.00 -2.20 -5.46
CA GLU A 239 -2.54 -1.76 -6.77
C GLU A 239 -1.33 -2.56 -7.27
N THR A 240 -1.60 -3.54 -8.12
CA THR A 240 -0.65 -4.62 -8.43
C THR A 240 0.29 -4.37 -9.60
N GLY A 241 0.42 -3.11 -10.04
CA GLY A 241 1.29 -2.76 -11.19
C GLY A 241 2.79 -2.98 -10.98
N GLY A 242 3.27 -2.99 -9.72
CA GLY A 242 4.69 -3.13 -9.39
C GLY A 242 5.22 -4.56 -9.25
N GLY A 243 4.33 -5.56 -9.31
CA GLY A 243 4.70 -6.98 -9.11
C GLY A 243 5.31 -7.66 -10.34
N GLY A 244 5.25 -7.02 -11.52
CA GLY A 244 5.72 -7.63 -12.77
C GLY A 244 4.90 -8.86 -13.13
N GLU A 245 5.54 -9.84 -13.75
CA GLU A 245 4.90 -11.10 -14.17
C GLU A 245 4.52 -11.98 -12.98
N ASN A 246 5.17 -11.83 -11.83
CA ASN A 246 4.85 -12.56 -10.59
C ASN A 246 3.88 -11.79 -9.68
N GLY A 247 3.36 -10.66 -10.15
CA GLY A 247 2.39 -9.85 -9.41
C GLY A 247 1.01 -10.49 -9.38
N GLY A 248 0.21 -10.06 -8.41
CA GLY A 248 -1.17 -10.54 -8.23
C GLY A 248 -1.45 -10.91 -6.78
N ILE A 249 -2.64 -10.54 -6.32
CA ILE A 249 -3.12 -10.89 -4.98
C ILE A 249 -4.29 -11.87 -5.07
N ASP A 250 -4.40 -12.77 -4.11
CA ASP A 250 -5.52 -13.70 -3.99
C ASP A 250 -5.89 -13.90 -2.52
N ASN A 251 -7.13 -14.31 -2.24
CA ASN A 251 -7.67 -14.60 -0.92
C ASN A 251 -7.38 -13.50 0.12
N ILE A 252 -7.64 -12.24 -0.26
CA ILE A 252 -7.39 -11.09 0.61
C ILE A 252 -8.65 -10.71 1.36
N THR A 253 -8.55 -10.58 2.67
CA THR A 253 -9.63 -10.05 3.50
C THR A 253 -9.21 -8.85 4.29
N ALA A 254 -10.14 -7.93 4.53
CA ALA A 254 -9.87 -6.73 5.31
C ALA A 254 -11.07 -6.28 6.14
N LYS A 255 -10.80 -5.76 7.34
CA LYS A 255 -11.79 -5.17 8.24
C LYS A 255 -11.35 -3.83 8.80
N ASN A 256 -12.30 -2.93 8.99
CA ASN A 256 -12.11 -1.65 9.68
C ASN A 256 -10.98 -0.80 9.06
N ILE A 257 -11.22 -0.31 7.85
CA ILE A 257 -10.31 0.58 7.14
C ILE A 257 -10.76 2.02 7.35
N TYR A 258 -9.88 2.87 7.88
CA TYR A 258 -10.16 4.28 8.08
C TYR A 258 -9.16 5.18 7.36
N CYS A 259 -9.66 6.22 6.70
CA CYS A 259 -8.83 7.27 6.12
C CYS A 259 -9.40 8.65 6.41
N GLU A 260 -8.54 9.58 6.78
CA GLU A 260 -8.92 10.97 7.03
C GLU A 260 -8.00 11.92 6.26
N ASN A 261 -8.57 12.97 5.66
CA ASN A 261 -7.79 14.01 5.00
C ASN A 261 -6.82 13.45 3.93
N GLY A 262 -7.18 12.31 3.35
CA GLY A 262 -6.36 11.46 2.48
C GLY A 262 -6.94 11.30 1.08
N LEU A 263 -6.20 10.61 0.20
CA LEU A 263 -6.67 10.37 -1.17
C LEU A 263 -7.84 9.37 -1.18
N SER A 264 -7.65 8.20 -0.58
CA SER A 264 -8.69 7.17 -0.52
C SER A 264 -8.55 6.27 0.70
N ALA A 265 -9.65 5.74 1.23
CA ALA A 265 -9.55 4.65 2.20
C ALA A 265 -9.13 3.36 1.49
N VAL A 266 -9.79 3.04 0.37
CA VAL A 266 -9.48 1.85 -0.43
C VAL A 266 -9.23 2.25 -1.89
N LEU A 267 -8.21 1.66 -2.50
CA LEU A 267 -7.96 1.71 -3.95
C LEU A 267 -7.75 0.30 -4.48
N MET A 268 -8.53 -0.09 -5.49
CA MET A 268 -8.39 -1.36 -6.21
C MET A 268 -8.03 -1.11 -7.68
N GLY A 269 -6.78 -1.39 -8.04
CA GLY A 269 -6.24 -1.17 -9.38
C GLY A 269 -5.44 -2.37 -9.86
N PRO A 270 -6.02 -3.26 -10.69
CA PRO A 270 -5.37 -4.53 -11.02
C PRO A 270 -4.21 -4.38 -12.02
N HIS A 271 -4.10 -3.22 -12.70
CA HIS A 271 -3.12 -2.96 -13.76
C HIS A 271 -3.08 -4.11 -14.79
N LYS A 272 -2.07 -4.97 -14.69
CA LYS A 272 -1.80 -6.09 -15.60
C LYS A 272 -2.01 -7.44 -14.93
N SER A 273 -2.18 -7.47 -13.61
CA SER A 273 -2.22 -8.72 -12.84
C SER A 273 -3.61 -9.34 -12.90
N GLN A 274 -3.63 -10.66 -13.01
CA GLN A 274 -4.82 -11.45 -12.73
C GLN A 274 -4.84 -11.67 -11.22
N ASN A 275 -5.75 -10.99 -10.53
CA ASN A 275 -5.95 -11.10 -9.09
C ASN A 275 -7.16 -11.99 -8.83
N GLY A 276 -7.13 -12.70 -7.72
CA GLY A 276 -8.24 -13.49 -7.24
C GLY A 276 -9.18 -12.69 -6.34
N MET A 277 -9.68 -13.33 -5.29
CA MET A 277 -10.77 -12.81 -4.47
C MET A 277 -10.30 -11.79 -3.43
N VAL A 278 -11.06 -10.71 -3.28
CA VAL A 278 -10.85 -9.69 -2.23
C VAL A 278 -12.17 -9.42 -1.52
N VAL A 279 -12.18 -9.44 -0.18
CA VAL A 279 -13.35 -9.10 0.63
C VAL A 279 -13.00 -8.06 1.69
N ILE A 280 -13.62 -6.89 1.62
CA ILE A 280 -13.40 -5.76 2.53
C ILE A 280 -14.72 -5.44 3.26
N ASP A 281 -14.66 -5.39 4.59
CA ASP A 281 -15.82 -5.16 5.46
C ASP A 281 -15.54 -4.02 6.44
N GLY A 282 -16.25 -2.89 6.27
CA GLY A 282 -16.06 -1.72 7.11
C GLY A 282 -15.01 -0.77 6.52
N VAL A 283 -15.49 0.26 5.84
CA VAL A 283 -14.66 1.34 5.29
C VAL A 283 -15.23 2.67 5.76
N THR A 284 -14.44 3.46 6.47
CA THR A 284 -14.78 4.83 6.84
C THR A 284 -13.79 5.80 6.20
N ALA A 285 -14.30 6.83 5.55
CA ALA A 285 -13.48 7.89 5.00
C ALA A 285 -14.00 9.26 5.43
N ASN A 286 -13.15 10.11 5.98
CA ASN A 286 -13.51 11.44 6.46
C ASN A 286 -12.69 12.51 5.74
N SER A 287 -13.33 13.39 4.97
CA SER A 287 -12.65 14.42 4.19
C SER A 287 -11.57 13.84 3.24
N CYS A 288 -11.85 12.67 2.66
CA CYS A 288 -11.00 12.03 1.65
C CYS A 288 -11.50 12.34 0.24
N ALA A 289 -10.60 12.33 -0.75
CA ALA A 289 -10.97 12.62 -2.13
C ALA A 289 -11.95 11.57 -2.67
N THR A 290 -11.73 10.30 -2.32
CA THR A 290 -12.69 9.21 -2.51
C THR A 290 -12.79 8.35 -1.26
N GLY A 291 -13.94 7.73 -0.98
CA GLY A 291 -14.00 6.66 0.03
C GLY A 291 -13.36 5.39 -0.50
N VAL A 292 -13.95 4.86 -1.57
CA VAL A 292 -13.47 3.69 -2.31
C VAL A 292 -13.32 4.04 -3.78
N THR A 293 -12.22 3.61 -4.41
CA THR A 293 -12.02 3.77 -5.85
C THR A 293 -11.55 2.47 -6.48
N MET A 294 -12.20 2.08 -7.58
CA MET A 294 -11.92 0.86 -8.32
C MET A 294 -11.68 1.18 -9.79
N GLY A 295 -10.67 0.55 -10.38
CA GLY A 295 -10.27 0.78 -11.77
C GLY A 295 -10.19 -0.49 -12.60
N PRO A 296 -10.25 -0.37 -13.93
CA PRO A 296 -10.05 -1.48 -14.83
C PRO A 296 -8.55 -1.80 -14.95
N GLY A 297 -8.23 -3.00 -15.42
CA GLY A 297 -6.88 -3.28 -15.90
C GLY A 297 -6.59 -2.65 -17.25
N PHE A 298 -5.36 -2.81 -17.71
CA PHE A 298 -4.96 -2.42 -19.06
C PHE A 298 -3.83 -3.31 -19.58
N VAL A 299 -3.71 -3.37 -20.90
CA VAL A 299 -2.53 -3.89 -21.60
C VAL A 299 -1.62 -2.71 -21.92
N GLU A 300 -0.31 -2.87 -21.70
CA GLU A 300 0.67 -1.84 -22.06
C GLU A 300 0.70 -1.61 -23.57
N LYS A 301 0.95 -0.37 -24.00
CA LYS A 301 1.00 0.01 -25.43
C LYS A 301 1.84 -0.93 -26.30
N ARG A 302 2.99 -1.37 -25.79
CA ARG A 302 3.92 -2.28 -26.49
C ARG A 302 3.39 -3.69 -26.70
N ASN A 303 2.33 -4.08 -25.98
CA ASN A 303 1.75 -5.42 -25.98
C ASN A 303 0.31 -5.44 -26.49
N LEU A 304 -0.23 -4.32 -27.00
CA LEU A 304 -1.64 -4.22 -27.43
C LEU A 304 -2.01 -5.25 -28.50
N ASP A 305 -1.08 -5.57 -29.39
CA ASP A 305 -1.29 -6.50 -30.50
C ASP A 305 -0.96 -7.96 -30.14
N ASN A 306 -0.54 -8.22 -28.89
CA ASN A 306 -0.17 -9.57 -28.44
C ASN A 306 -1.31 -10.20 -27.63
N PRO A 307 -1.99 -11.23 -28.16
CA PRO A 307 -3.17 -11.83 -27.53
C PRO A 307 -2.88 -12.53 -26.20
N ASN A 308 -1.60 -12.81 -25.89
CA ASN A 308 -1.21 -13.41 -24.62
C ASN A 308 -1.27 -12.41 -23.46
N TYR A 309 -1.29 -11.11 -23.74
CA TYR A 309 -1.41 -10.08 -22.71
C TYR A 309 -2.86 -9.63 -22.58
N LYS A 310 -3.41 -9.83 -21.39
CA LYS A 310 -4.78 -9.44 -21.05
C LYS A 310 -4.77 -8.30 -20.03
N PRO A 311 -5.78 -7.41 -20.04
CA PRO A 311 -5.97 -6.46 -18.95
C PRO A 311 -6.02 -7.19 -17.61
N GLY A 312 -5.38 -6.61 -16.59
CA GLY A 312 -5.53 -7.11 -15.23
C GLY A 312 -6.98 -7.02 -14.74
N ARG A 313 -7.34 -7.86 -13.78
CA ARG A 313 -8.65 -7.84 -13.13
C ARG A 313 -8.57 -8.36 -11.71
N PHE A 314 -9.63 -8.14 -10.93
CA PHE A 314 -9.93 -8.93 -9.73
C PHE A 314 -10.96 -10.01 -10.07
N ALA A 315 -11.08 -11.03 -9.22
CA ALA A 315 -12.12 -12.03 -9.38
C ALA A 315 -13.52 -11.39 -9.26
N ASP A 316 -14.45 -11.82 -10.11
CA ASP A 316 -15.86 -11.42 -9.98
C ASP A 316 -16.39 -11.86 -8.61
N GLY A 317 -17.19 -11.00 -7.99
CA GLY A 317 -17.64 -11.21 -6.62
C GLY A 317 -16.71 -10.61 -5.55
N SER A 318 -15.55 -10.06 -5.93
CA SER A 318 -14.73 -9.26 -5.01
C SER A 318 -15.59 -8.18 -4.35
N THR A 319 -15.61 -8.14 -3.02
CA THR A 319 -16.63 -7.45 -2.24
C THR A 319 -16.05 -6.29 -1.45
N VAL A 320 -16.72 -5.14 -1.46
CA VAL A 320 -16.52 -4.06 -0.49
C VAL A 320 -17.87 -3.69 0.11
N LYS A 321 -18.02 -3.85 1.42
CA LYS A 321 -19.30 -3.60 2.11
C LYS A 321 -19.13 -2.77 3.36
N ASN A 322 -20.23 -2.18 3.82
CA ASN A 322 -20.29 -1.32 5.01
C ASN A 322 -19.37 -0.10 4.84
N VAL A 323 -19.70 0.70 3.83
CA VAL A 323 -18.95 1.91 3.46
C VAL A 323 -19.66 3.12 4.02
N HIS A 324 -18.94 3.96 4.73
CA HIS A 324 -19.42 5.24 5.24
C HIS A 324 -18.41 6.35 4.90
N VAL A 325 -18.89 7.42 4.26
CA VAL A 325 -18.00 8.51 3.83
C VAL A 325 -18.56 9.86 4.26
N ILE A 326 -17.75 10.59 5.01
CA ILE A 326 -18.06 11.93 5.51
C ILE A 326 -17.38 12.94 4.61
N PHE A 327 -18.18 13.84 4.03
CA PHE A 327 -17.70 14.94 3.20
C PHE A 327 -16.79 15.87 4.00
N GLY A 328 -15.73 16.34 3.37
CA GLY A 328 -14.94 17.45 3.89
C GLY A 328 -14.10 18.11 2.81
N THR A 329 -13.47 19.23 3.15
CA THR A 329 -12.79 20.12 2.20
C THR A 329 -11.27 20.06 2.29
N ASN A 330 -10.71 19.00 2.86
CA ASN A 330 -9.27 18.86 3.10
C ASN A 330 -8.68 17.57 2.52
N ALA A 331 -9.25 17.03 1.45
CA ALA A 331 -8.65 15.94 0.69
C ALA A 331 -7.46 16.42 -0.18
N PRO A 332 -6.39 15.62 -0.37
CA PRO A 332 -5.36 15.91 -1.35
C PRO A 332 -5.86 15.63 -2.78
N ILE A 333 -5.78 16.63 -3.65
CA ILE A 333 -6.21 16.55 -5.04
C ILE A 333 -4.99 16.75 -5.95
N SER A 334 -4.77 15.79 -6.86
CA SER A 334 -3.73 15.92 -7.87
C SER A 334 -4.19 16.85 -9.00
N LEU A 335 -3.26 17.50 -9.69
CA LEU A 335 -3.61 18.30 -10.88
C LEU A 335 -4.34 17.48 -11.96
N LYS A 336 -3.96 16.19 -12.10
CA LYS A 336 -4.65 15.23 -12.99
C LYS A 336 -6.05 14.86 -12.51
N GLY A 337 -6.34 15.06 -11.23
CA GLY A 337 -7.60 14.75 -10.58
C GLY A 337 -8.63 15.88 -10.65
N ILE A 338 -8.23 17.10 -11.01
CA ILE A 338 -9.11 18.29 -11.05
C ILE A 338 -10.34 18.08 -11.92
N GLY A 339 -10.22 17.35 -13.04
CA GLY A 339 -11.35 17.03 -13.91
C GLY A 339 -12.45 16.19 -13.26
N ASN A 340 -12.22 15.66 -12.05
CA ASN A 340 -13.23 14.93 -11.29
C ASN A 340 -13.85 15.78 -10.16
N VAL A 341 -13.39 17.01 -9.96
CA VAL A 341 -13.97 17.93 -8.97
C VAL A 341 -15.25 18.51 -9.57
N PRO A 342 -16.41 18.38 -8.91
CA PRO A 342 -17.63 19.09 -9.31
C PRO A 342 -17.37 20.58 -9.51
N LYS A 343 -18.00 21.21 -10.51
CA LYS A 343 -17.65 22.60 -10.88
C LYS A 343 -17.88 23.57 -9.72
N GLU A 344 -18.94 23.35 -8.95
CA GLU A 344 -19.36 24.14 -7.79
C GLU A 344 -18.40 24.01 -6.60
N TYR A 345 -17.45 23.09 -6.67
CA TYR A 345 -16.44 22.81 -5.66
C TYR A 345 -15.05 23.29 -6.07
N LEU A 346 -14.90 23.91 -7.24
CA LEU A 346 -13.61 24.42 -7.71
C LEU A 346 -13.10 25.60 -6.87
N ASP A 347 -13.99 26.39 -6.27
CA ASP A 347 -13.64 27.49 -5.36
C ASP A 347 -13.09 27.00 -4.00
N ASP A 348 -13.37 25.74 -3.61
CA ASP A 348 -12.86 25.15 -2.37
C ASP A 348 -11.41 24.63 -2.50
N LEU A 349 -10.86 24.66 -3.72
CA LEU A 349 -9.49 24.24 -3.99
C LEU A 349 -8.49 25.28 -3.49
N ARG A 350 -7.45 24.82 -2.79
CA ARG A 350 -6.33 25.64 -2.33
C ARG A 350 -5.01 24.94 -2.51
N TRP A 351 -3.92 25.67 -2.66
CA TRP A 351 -2.59 25.07 -2.66
C TRP A 351 -2.23 24.57 -1.25
N GLY A 352 -1.85 23.30 -1.15
CA GLY A 352 -1.36 22.72 0.10
C GLY A 352 -0.02 23.33 0.49
N LYS A 353 0.04 24.00 1.64
CA LYS A 353 1.28 24.58 2.19
C LYS A 353 2.23 23.54 2.79
N THR A 354 1.78 22.29 2.96
CA THR A 354 2.57 21.18 3.49
C THR A 354 3.14 20.32 2.35
N GLY A 355 4.32 19.75 2.55
CA GLY A 355 5.29 19.26 1.54
C GLY A 355 4.85 18.22 0.50
N ASN A 356 3.56 17.93 0.35
CA ASN A 356 3.02 17.04 -0.68
C ASN A 356 2.96 17.70 -2.09
N ASN A 357 3.09 19.03 -2.19
CA ASN A 357 2.92 19.79 -3.44
C ASN A 357 1.62 19.42 -4.19
N ARG A 358 0.51 19.36 -3.45
CA ARG A 358 -0.82 19.01 -3.95
C ARG A 358 -1.80 20.12 -3.62
N LEU A 359 -2.88 20.18 -4.39
CA LEU A 359 -4.06 20.91 -3.96
C LEU A 359 -4.70 20.20 -2.77
N ARG A 360 -5.36 20.98 -1.93
CA ARG A 360 -6.31 20.51 -0.92
C ARG A 360 -7.71 20.97 -1.33
N GLY A 361 -8.71 20.15 -1.09
CA GLY A 361 -10.06 20.48 -1.50
C GLY A 361 -11.10 19.41 -1.14
N PRO A 362 -12.26 19.45 -1.78
CA PRO A 362 -13.41 18.67 -1.37
C PRO A 362 -13.29 17.18 -1.66
N SER A 363 -13.99 16.39 -0.84
CA SER A 363 -14.36 15.03 -1.17
C SER A 363 -15.13 15.01 -2.48
N MET A 364 -14.77 14.09 -3.37
CA MET A 364 -15.33 14.02 -4.73
C MET A 364 -16.28 12.86 -4.92
N TYR A 365 -16.06 11.71 -4.28
CA TYR A 365 -16.89 10.51 -4.43
C TYR A 365 -16.96 9.69 -3.15
N VAL A 366 -18.13 9.14 -2.87
CA VAL A 366 -18.30 8.12 -1.83
C VAL A 366 -17.71 6.80 -2.32
N VAL A 367 -18.23 6.25 -3.42
CA VAL A 367 -17.63 5.13 -4.15
C VAL A 367 -17.51 5.48 -5.63
N LYS A 368 -16.30 5.33 -6.19
CA LYS A 368 -16.02 5.51 -7.62
C LYS A 368 -15.67 4.17 -8.25
N ASP A 369 -16.60 3.62 -8.99
CA ASP A 369 -16.43 2.36 -9.70
C ASP A 369 -16.20 2.61 -11.20
N LEU A 370 -14.96 2.40 -11.64
CA LEU A 370 -14.56 2.50 -13.05
C LEU A 370 -14.25 1.14 -13.68
N THR A 371 -14.65 0.03 -13.06
CA THR A 371 -14.27 -1.31 -13.55
C THR A 371 -14.88 -1.60 -14.92
N GLY A 372 -16.10 -1.11 -15.19
CA GLY A 372 -16.84 -1.41 -16.41
C GLY A 372 -16.93 -2.92 -16.63
N ASP A 373 -16.66 -3.38 -17.85
CA ASP A 373 -16.69 -4.82 -18.18
C ASP A 373 -15.41 -5.57 -17.76
N SER A 374 -14.48 -4.93 -17.03
CA SER A 374 -13.20 -5.52 -16.66
C SER A 374 -13.35 -6.60 -15.57
N TRP A 375 -14.26 -6.40 -14.62
CA TRP A 375 -14.61 -7.31 -13.53
C TRP A 375 -15.81 -6.76 -12.75
N THR A 376 -16.52 -7.64 -12.05
CA THR A 376 -17.79 -7.33 -11.37
C THR A 376 -17.61 -7.29 -9.85
N PRO A 377 -17.41 -6.10 -9.24
CA PRO A 377 -17.41 -5.96 -7.79
C PRO A 377 -18.80 -6.16 -7.18
N VAL A 378 -18.84 -6.58 -5.92
CA VAL A 378 -20.03 -6.53 -5.07
C VAL A 378 -19.87 -5.39 -4.07
N ILE A 379 -20.71 -4.36 -4.21
CA ILE A 379 -20.65 -3.16 -3.36
C ILE A 379 -21.96 -3.06 -2.57
N LYS A 380 -21.89 -3.04 -1.23
CA LYS A 380 -23.08 -3.14 -0.36
C LYS A 380 -23.03 -2.20 0.84
N ASN A 381 -24.20 -1.77 1.31
CA ASN A 381 -24.36 -0.91 2.48
C ASN A 381 -23.45 0.33 2.42
N VAL A 382 -23.72 1.19 1.43
CA VAL A 382 -22.99 2.44 1.21
C VAL A 382 -23.81 3.60 1.76
N THR A 383 -23.20 4.39 2.63
CA THR A 383 -23.80 5.57 3.26
C THR A 383 -22.83 6.75 3.18
N SER A 384 -23.35 7.96 3.29
CA SER A 384 -22.54 9.16 3.28
C SER A 384 -23.18 10.32 4.05
N GLU A 385 -22.36 11.29 4.41
CA GLU A 385 -22.77 12.51 5.12
C GLU A 385 -22.21 13.75 4.41
N GLY A 386 -23.04 14.77 4.24
CA GLY A 386 -22.62 16.10 3.76
C GLY A 386 -22.28 16.21 2.28
N PHE A 387 -22.44 15.15 1.47
CA PHE A 387 -22.23 15.23 0.02
C PHE A 387 -23.41 15.89 -0.69
N LYS A 388 -23.12 16.86 -1.57
CA LYS A 388 -24.09 17.41 -2.54
C LYS A 388 -24.06 16.66 -3.88
N TYR A 389 -22.92 16.05 -4.23
CA TYR A 389 -22.69 15.34 -5.49
C TYR A 389 -21.97 14.01 -5.21
N ASN A 390 -22.24 12.99 -6.02
CA ASN A 390 -21.55 11.69 -5.94
C ASN A 390 -21.61 11.04 -4.54
N ASP A 391 -22.77 11.15 -3.89
CA ASP A 391 -23.07 10.74 -2.51
C ASP A 391 -23.32 9.22 -2.34
N GLY A 392 -23.27 8.45 -3.43
CA GLY A 392 -23.43 7.01 -3.45
C GLY A 392 -22.39 6.30 -4.32
N ILE A 393 -22.82 5.24 -5.00
CA ILE A 393 -21.99 4.47 -5.94
C ILE A 393 -22.08 5.13 -7.32
N VAL A 394 -20.95 5.68 -7.79
CA VAL A 394 -20.84 6.25 -9.14
C VAL A 394 -20.12 5.25 -10.04
N VAL A 395 -20.87 4.66 -10.97
CA VAL A 395 -20.34 3.75 -12.00
C VAL A 395 -19.99 4.53 -13.25
N GLY A 396 -18.83 4.27 -13.84
CA GLY A 396 -18.40 4.93 -15.06
C GLY A 396 -17.28 4.24 -15.79
N LYS A 397 -16.74 4.91 -16.80
CA LYS A 397 -15.53 4.48 -17.52
C LYS A 397 -14.39 5.44 -17.23
N LYS A 398 -13.17 4.96 -17.45
CA LYS A 398 -11.98 5.79 -17.28
C LYS A 398 -11.91 6.82 -18.40
N GLU A 399 -12.19 8.08 -18.04
CA GLU A 399 -12.13 9.20 -18.98
C GLU A 399 -10.69 9.65 -19.31
N PRO A 400 -10.48 10.29 -20.47
CA PRO A 400 -9.24 10.97 -20.81
C PRO A 400 -8.84 12.01 -19.76
N ARG A 401 -7.53 12.30 -19.67
CA ARG A 401 -7.03 13.32 -18.75
C ARG A 401 -7.53 14.69 -19.18
N ALA A 402 -8.25 15.37 -18.30
CA ALA A 402 -8.69 16.75 -18.54
C ALA A 402 -7.53 17.76 -18.42
N ASN A 403 -7.61 18.85 -19.18
CA ASN A 403 -6.66 19.95 -19.09
C ASN A 403 -7.01 20.84 -17.88
N TYR A 404 -6.27 20.68 -16.79
CA TYR A 404 -6.56 21.42 -15.55
C TYR A 404 -6.47 22.94 -15.69
N ARG A 405 -5.65 23.45 -16.62
CA ARG A 405 -5.51 24.90 -16.83
C ARG A 405 -6.78 25.50 -17.41
N GLU A 406 -7.44 24.77 -18.30
CA GLU A 406 -8.71 25.20 -18.89
C GLU A 406 -9.82 25.15 -17.83
N ILE A 407 -9.86 24.09 -17.01
CA ILE A 407 -10.85 23.96 -15.94
C ILE A 407 -10.71 25.07 -14.89
N LEU A 408 -9.47 25.37 -14.48
CA LEU A 408 -9.21 26.39 -13.46
C LEU A 408 -9.09 27.81 -14.04
N LYS A 409 -9.41 28.03 -15.31
CA LYS A 409 -9.38 29.36 -15.90
C LYS A 409 -10.40 30.25 -15.20
N GLY A 410 -9.93 31.33 -14.57
CA GLY A 410 -10.76 32.25 -13.79
C GLY A 410 -10.82 31.95 -12.28
N TYR A 411 -10.21 30.86 -11.82
CA TYR A 411 -10.16 30.51 -10.39
C TYR A 411 -8.85 30.99 -9.75
N PRO A 412 -8.88 31.59 -8.53
CA PRO A 412 -7.69 32.11 -7.85
C PRO A 412 -6.59 31.05 -7.65
N VAL A 413 -6.99 29.81 -7.36
CA VAL A 413 -6.09 28.69 -7.08
C VAL A 413 -5.11 28.40 -8.23
N LEU A 414 -5.46 28.74 -9.48
CA LEU A 414 -4.53 28.60 -10.61
C LEU A 414 -3.25 29.41 -10.40
N GLY A 415 -3.37 30.60 -9.80
CA GLY A 415 -2.27 31.48 -9.44
C GLY A 415 -1.39 30.92 -8.31
N GLU A 416 -1.97 30.15 -7.38
CA GLU A 416 -1.27 29.57 -6.23
C GLU A 416 -0.37 28.39 -6.60
N ILE A 417 -0.65 27.69 -7.72
CA ILE A 417 0.14 26.53 -8.16
C ILE A 417 1.55 27.00 -8.57
N PRO A 418 2.64 26.52 -7.94
CA PRO A 418 4.00 26.94 -8.27
C PRO A 418 4.40 26.59 -9.72
N GLU A 419 5.21 27.44 -10.35
CA GLU A 419 5.57 27.31 -11.77
C GLU A 419 6.29 26.01 -12.12
N ASN A 420 7.13 25.49 -11.23
CA ASN A 420 7.83 24.21 -11.40
C ASN A 420 6.87 23.00 -11.43
N HIS A 421 5.65 23.13 -10.91
CA HIS A 421 4.58 22.12 -11.04
C HIS A 421 3.74 22.32 -12.29
N ARG A 422 3.81 23.50 -12.93
CA ARG A 422 3.12 23.80 -14.20
C ARG A 422 3.81 23.13 -15.40
N SER A 423 5.13 22.93 -15.38
CA SER A 423 5.92 22.42 -16.52
C SER A 423 5.87 20.90 -16.75
N VAL A 424 5.37 20.11 -15.81
CA VAL A 424 5.36 18.62 -15.91
C VAL A 424 4.28 18.09 -16.86
N SER A 425 3.36 18.94 -17.36
CA SER A 425 2.32 18.51 -18.30
C SER A 425 2.74 18.50 -19.77
N SER A 426 3.84 19.16 -20.14
CA SER A 426 4.24 19.34 -21.56
C SER A 426 5.32 18.37 -22.03
N SER A 427 6.03 17.66 -21.13
CA SER A 427 7.11 16.74 -21.52
C SER A 427 6.67 15.32 -21.88
N GLU A 428 5.40 14.93 -21.65
CA GLU A 428 4.85 13.65 -22.13
C GLU A 428 4.36 13.69 -23.60
N GLN A 429 4.42 14.85 -24.28
CA GLN A 429 4.03 14.96 -25.71
C GLN A 429 5.21 14.92 -26.71
N VAL A 430 6.48 14.88 -26.27
CA VAL A 430 7.63 14.95 -27.19
C VAL A 430 8.58 13.74 -27.12
N SER A 431 8.50 12.87 -26.12
CA SER A 431 9.43 11.72 -26.00
C SER A 431 9.15 10.55 -26.95
N GLY A 432 8.08 10.60 -27.76
CA GLY A 432 7.73 9.57 -28.74
C GLY A 432 8.56 9.56 -30.03
N LYS A 433 9.44 10.54 -30.27
CA LYS A 433 10.23 10.62 -31.52
C LYS A 433 11.75 10.47 -31.37
N ALA A 434 12.30 10.49 -30.16
CA ALA A 434 13.75 10.56 -29.95
C ALA A 434 14.45 9.25 -29.53
N MET A 435 13.71 8.19 -29.18
CA MET A 435 14.32 6.91 -28.77
C MET A 435 14.48 5.89 -29.90
N ASP A 436 13.83 6.09 -31.05
CA ASP A 436 13.80 5.09 -32.13
C ASP A 436 14.94 5.25 -33.16
N THR A 437 15.63 6.40 -33.17
CA THR A 437 16.76 6.65 -34.07
C THR A 437 18.12 6.23 -33.49
N LYS A 438 18.29 6.23 -32.15
CA LYS A 438 19.58 5.85 -31.53
C LYS A 438 19.84 4.34 -31.47
N LYS A 439 18.80 3.49 -31.41
CA LYS A 439 18.97 2.03 -31.40
C LYS A 439 19.21 1.42 -32.79
N LYS A 440 18.88 2.12 -33.88
CA LYS A 440 19.16 1.67 -35.26
C LYS A 440 20.58 1.95 -35.74
N SER A 441 21.30 2.91 -35.14
CA SER A 441 22.69 3.22 -35.52
C SER A 441 23.74 2.34 -34.86
N GLU A 442 23.47 1.73 -33.70
CA GLU A 442 24.47 0.90 -32.99
C GLU A 442 24.47 -0.58 -33.42
N LYS A 443 23.39 -1.08 -34.06
CA LYS A 443 23.34 -2.44 -34.61
C LYS A 443 23.93 -2.60 -36.03
N LYS A 444 24.36 -1.51 -36.68
CA LYS A 444 25.03 -1.55 -38.00
C LYS A 444 26.56 -1.47 -37.95
N LYS A 445 27.18 -1.45 -36.77
CA LYS A 445 28.65 -1.44 -36.60
C LYS A 445 29.26 -2.73 -36.04
N LYS A 446 28.49 -3.82 -35.95
CA LYS A 446 29.00 -5.16 -35.66
C LYS A 446 28.31 -6.18 -36.57
N LYS A 447 28.71 -6.20 -37.83
CA LYS A 447 28.73 -7.36 -38.71
C LYS A 447 29.86 -7.15 -39.71
#